data_AF-A0A443SAH0-F1
#
_entry.id   AF-A0A443SAH0-F1
#
_cell.length_a   1.000
_cell.length_b   1.000
_cell.length_c   1.000
_cell.angle_alpha   90.00
_cell.angle_beta   90.00
_cell.angle_gamma   90.00
#
_symmetry.space_group_name_H-M   'P 1'
#
loop_
_entity.id
_entity.type
_entity.pdbx_description
1 polymer ?
#
loop_
_entity_poly.entity_id
_entity_poly.type
_entity_poly.pdbx_seq_one_letter_code
_entity_poly.pdbx_strand_id
1 'polypeptide(L)'
;MQKNFVFPRNEKQVLCATLTEHIFGLALSRYYVKFYLQDSTVQEMKAFVTEVKAALSKTLQSNEWMDEKTKSKAQLKLHRMISYIAIPSWIATDDDLNKVYDDMNKMQNGNYLENQITANEWLSKQALKRIRSQNESIVDLLRGGPSEVNAFYALMENIFRVKIGVLNQPFYYHNAPFAVNFGSMGYVLGHEILHGFDNRGAQYDYVGHKKMWWSNETWEVYQKKVQCFVDQYNEFIEPVTGQKARALHWFYIDFNFGH
;
A
#
# COMPACT_ATOMS: atom_id res chain seq x y z
N MET A 1 -25.86 19.80 -16.19
CA MET A 1 -25.28 20.70 -15.16
C MET A 1 -24.90 19.86 -13.96
N GLN A 2 -23.62 19.47 -13.85
CA GLN A 2 -23.09 18.80 -12.67
C GLN A 2 -23.13 19.80 -11.51
N LYS A 3 -23.97 19.53 -10.51
CA LYS A 3 -23.88 20.22 -9.23
C LYS A 3 -22.60 19.73 -8.55
N ASN A 4 -21.56 20.56 -8.60
CA ASN A 4 -20.40 20.42 -7.73
C ASN A 4 -20.89 20.47 -6.28
N PHE A 5 -21.00 19.32 -5.63
CA PHE A 5 -21.12 19.25 -4.18
C PHE A 5 -19.74 19.56 -3.57
N VAL A 6 -19.41 20.84 -3.50
CA VAL A 6 -18.39 21.32 -2.55
C VAL A 6 -19.13 21.53 -1.24
N PHE A 7 -19.17 20.50 -0.39
CA PHE A 7 -19.51 20.72 1.00
C PHE A 7 -18.38 21.56 1.62
N PRO A 8 -18.63 22.75 2.18
CA PRO A 8 -17.66 23.42 3.04
C PRO A 8 -17.48 22.50 4.26
N ARG A 9 -16.44 21.68 4.23
CA ARG A 9 -16.12 20.78 5.33
C ARG A 9 -15.71 21.66 6.51
N ASN A 10 -16.52 21.66 7.57
CA ASN A 10 -16.19 22.32 8.83
C ASN A 10 -14.80 21.79 9.28
N GLU A 11 -13.81 22.67 9.40
CA GLU A 11 -12.43 22.30 9.73
C GLU A 11 -12.36 21.44 11.01
N LYS A 12 -13.23 21.70 11.98
CA LYS A 12 -13.33 20.90 13.21
C LYS A 12 -13.79 19.47 12.93
N GLN A 13 -14.75 19.27 12.02
CA GLN A 13 -15.23 17.94 11.65
C GLN A 13 -14.14 17.15 10.92
N VAL A 14 -13.39 17.81 10.02
CA VAL A 14 -12.25 17.17 9.34
C VAL A 14 -11.18 16.77 10.35
N LEU A 15 -10.81 17.67 11.24
CA LEU A 15 -9.84 17.39 12.29
C LEU A 15 -10.27 16.20 13.15
N CYS A 16 -11.51 16.21 13.65
CA CYS A 16 -12.04 15.11 14.45
C CYS A 16 -12.03 13.79 13.66
N ALA A 17 -12.49 13.79 12.41
CA ALA A 17 -12.50 12.60 11.57
C ALA A 17 -11.09 12.05 11.34
N THR A 18 -10.13 12.90 10.96
CA THR A 18 -8.73 12.50 10.73
C THR A 18 -8.07 11.95 11.99
N LEU A 19 -8.30 12.57 13.15
CA LEU A 19 -7.74 12.08 14.41
C LEU A 19 -8.39 10.76 14.86
N THR A 20 -9.71 10.63 14.75
CA THR A 20 -10.40 9.38 15.02
C THR A 20 -9.91 8.29 14.08
N GLU A 21 -9.70 8.59 12.82
CA GLU A 21 -9.21 7.64 11.83
C GLU A 21 -7.78 7.18 12.09
N HIS A 22 -6.91 8.07 12.58
CA HIS A 22 -5.54 7.73 12.96
C HIS A 22 -5.48 6.72 14.11
N ILE A 23 -6.37 6.86 15.11
CA ILE A 23 -6.39 5.97 16.29
C ILE A 23 -7.23 4.72 16.05
N PHE A 24 -8.41 4.90 15.46
CA PHE A 24 -9.44 3.87 15.31
C PHE A 24 -9.58 3.36 13.87
N GLY A 25 -8.52 3.49 13.07
CA GLY A 25 -8.53 3.10 11.66
C GLY A 25 -8.98 1.65 11.42
N LEU A 26 -8.58 0.71 12.28
CA LEU A 26 -9.02 -0.69 12.18
C LEU A 26 -10.50 -0.86 12.51
N ALA A 27 -11.02 -0.12 13.49
CA ALA A 27 -12.44 -0.18 13.84
C ALA A 27 -13.31 0.41 12.72
N LEU A 28 -12.90 1.55 12.15
CA LEU A 28 -13.54 2.14 10.99
C LEU A 28 -13.45 1.23 9.76
N SER A 29 -12.31 0.56 9.55
CA SER A 29 -12.13 -0.42 8.47
C SER A 29 -13.09 -1.60 8.62
N ARG A 30 -13.21 -2.17 9.83
CA ARG A 30 -14.11 -3.27 10.13
C ARG A 30 -15.57 -2.87 9.93
N TYR A 31 -15.95 -1.69 10.40
CA TYR A 31 -17.27 -1.11 10.15
C TYR A 31 -17.54 -0.99 8.65
N TYR A 32 -16.59 -0.44 7.88
CA TYR A 32 -16.76 -0.30 6.44
C TYR A 32 -16.92 -1.65 5.74
N VAL A 33 -16.05 -2.63 6.07
CA VAL A 33 -16.12 -3.98 5.50
C VAL A 33 -17.46 -4.64 5.82
N LYS A 34 -17.99 -4.45 7.03
CA LYS A 34 -19.27 -5.03 7.47
C LYS A 34 -20.48 -4.50 6.69
N PHE A 35 -20.46 -3.21 6.31
CA PHE A 35 -21.66 -2.53 5.81
C PHE A 35 -21.59 -2.10 4.33
N TYR A 36 -20.38 -1.93 3.78
CA TYR A 36 -20.20 -1.32 2.46
C TYR A 36 -19.37 -2.18 1.50
N LEU A 37 -18.44 -2.99 2.00
CA LEU A 37 -17.63 -3.86 1.13
C LEU A 37 -18.33 -5.20 0.92
N GLN A 38 -18.60 -5.53 -0.34
CA GLN A 38 -19.12 -6.86 -0.69
C GLN A 38 -17.99 -7.89 -0.64
N ASP A 39 -18.27 -9.07 -0.09
CA ASP A 39 -17.30 -10.18 -0.05
C ASP A 39 -16.77 -10.54 -1.45
N SER A 40 -17.63 -10.41 -2.48
CA SER A 40 -17.25 -10.60 -3.89
C SER A 40 -16.11 -9.68 -4.32
N THR A 41 -16.08 -8.43 -3.85
CA THR A 41 -15.01 -7.48 -4.18
C THR A 41 -13.66 -7.96 -3.66
N VAL A 42 -13.60 -8.50 -2.44
CA VAL A 42 -12.35 -9.04 -1.89
C VAL A 42 -11.88 -10.26 -2.68
N GLN A 43 -12.80 -11.14 -3.10
CA GLN A 43 -12.45 -12.32 -3.91
C GLN A 43 -11.98 -11.93 -5.31
N GLU A 44 -12.62 -10.94 -5.95
CA GLU A 44 -12.20 -10.42 -7.24
C GLU A 44 -10.79 -9.81 -7.16
N MET A 45 -10.50 -9.03 -6.12
CA MET A 45 -9.15 -8.48 -5.91
C MET A 45 -8.10 -9.59 -5.71
N LYS A 46 -8.43 -10.67 -4.98
CA LYS A 46 -7.53 -11.83 -4.85
C LYS A 46 -7.28 -12.52 -6.19
N ALA A 47 -8.30 -12.63 -7.04
CA ALA A 47 -8.16 -13.15 -8.39
C ALA A 47 -7.25 -12.25 -9.23
N PHE A 48 -7.42 -10.93 -9.18
CA PHE A 48 -6.57 -9.99 -9.90
C PHE A 48 -5.10 -10.08 -9.45
N VAL A 49 -4.86 -10.17 -8.14
CA VAL A 49 -3.51 -10.38 -7.60
C VAL A 49 -2.89 -11.67 -8.18
N THR A 50 -3.68 -12.73 -8.26
CA THR A 50 -3.22 -14.02 -8.81
C THR A 50 -2.81 -13.88 -10.27
N GLU A 51 -3.64 -13.26 -11.10
CA GLU A 51 -3.37 -13.02 -12.52
C GLU A 51 -2.15 -12.13 -12.74
N VAL A 52 -2.03 -11.03 -11.98
CA VAL A 52 -0.89 -10.10 -12.08
C VAL A 52 0.41 -10.79 -11.65
N LYS A 53 0.40 -11.55 -10.55
CA LYS A 53 1.57 -12.33 -10.13
C LYS A 53 1.93 -13.40 -11.17
N ALA A 54 0.96 -14.05 -11.80
CA ALA A 54 1.20 -15.02 -12.86
C ALA A 54 1.84 -14.37 -14.10
N ALA A 55 1.34 -13.21 -14.53
CA ALA A 55 1.89 -12.45 -15.64
C ALA A 55 3.34 -11.99 -15.37
N LEU A 56 3.62 -11.47 -14.17
CA LEU A 56 4.97 -11.09 -13.78
C LEU A 56 5.89 -12.31 -13.66
N SER A 57 5.41 -13.42 -13.10
CA SER A 57 6.16 -14.67 -13.04
C SER A 57 6.58 -15.15 -14.43
N LYS A 58 5.67 -15.12 -15.41
CA LYS A 58 6.00 -15.45 -16.80
C LYS A 58 7.07 -14.51 -17.37
N THR A 59 6.94 -13.21 -17.13
CA THR A 59 7.90 -12.17 -17.57
C THR A 59 9.28 -12.38 -16.94
N LEU A 60 9.34 -12.70 -15.65
CA LEU A 60 10.58 -13.01 -14.94
C LEU A 60 11.23 -14.29 -15.46
N GLN A 61 10.45 -15.28 -15.89
CA GLN A 61 11.00 -16.52 -16.45
C GLN A 61 11.56 -16.32 -17.86
N SER A 62 10.85 -15.58 -18.71
CA SER A 62 11.16 -15.45 -20.14
C SER A 62 12.17 -14.36 -20.47
N ASN A 63 12.54 -13.49 -19.53
CA ASN A 63 13.49 -12.41 -19.84
C ASN A 63 14.90 -12.97 -20.10
N GLU A 64 15.64 -12.30 -20.99
CA GLU A 64 16.97 -12.75 -21.45
C GLU A 64 18.12 -12.06 -20.71
N TRP A 65 17.81 -11.07 -19.86
CA TRP A 65 18.82 -10.20 -19.26
C TRP A 65 19.21 -10.61 -17.83
N MET A 66 18.43 -11.50 -17.20
CA MET A 66 18.74 -12.07 -15.89
C MET A 66 19.32 -13.47 -16.04
N ASP A 67 20.34 -13.78 -15.24
CA ASP A 67 20.78 -15.16 -15.06
C ASP A 67 19.74 -16.01 -14.30
N GLU A 68 19.79 -17.33 -14.50
CA GLU A 68 18.82 -18.27 -13.92
C GLU A 68 18.78 -18.26 -12.38
N LYS A 69 19.92 -18.02 -11.72
CA LYS A 69 19.99 -17.95 -10.25
C LYS A 69 19.26 -16.71 -9.74
N THR A 70 19.40 -15.58 -10.42
CA THR A 70 18.70 -14.34 -10.08
C THR A 70 17.21 -14.44 -10.42
N LYS A 71 16.84 -15.06 -11.55
CA LYS A 71 15.43 -15.36 -11.87
C LYS A 71 14.77 -16.22 -10.79
N SER A 72 15.40 -17.31 -10.36
CA SER A 72 14.88 -18.18 -9.30
C SER A 72 14.61 -17.42 -8.00
N LYS A 73 15.52 -16.52 -7.60
CA LYS A 73 15.32 -15.67 -6.41
C LYS A 73 14.20 -14.64 -6.60
N ALA A 74 14.07 -14.05 -7.78
CA ALA A 74 12.98 -13.13 -8.10
C ALA A 74 11.61 -13.83 -8.07
N GLN A 75 11.53 -15.07 -8.61
CA GLN A 75 10.34 -15.92 -8.50
C GLN A 75 9.99 -16.23 -7.05
N LEU A 76 10.99 -16.60 -6.24
CA LEU A 76 10.78 -16.86 -4.81
C LEU A 76 10.24 -15.61 -4.09
N LYS A 77 10.83 -14.44 -4.37
CA LYS A 77 10.36 -13.16 -3.83
C LYS A 77 8.92 -12.89 -4.19
N LEU A 78 8.58 -12.96 -5.49
CA LEU A 78 7.22 -12.77 -5.99
C LEU A 78 6.24 -13.76 -5.35
N HIS A 79 6.60 -15.04 -5.29
CA HIS A 79 5.76 -16.07 -4.70
C HIS A 79 5.48 -15.79 -3.22
N ARG A 80 6.51 -15.39 -2.46
CA ARG A 80 6.43 -15.07 -1.03
C ARG A 80 5.78 -13.71 -0.72
N MET A 81 5.50 -12.87 -1.71
CA MET A 81 4.80 -11.60 -1.47
C MET A 81 3.41 -11.84 -0.90
N ILE A 82 3.13 -11.21 0.23
CA ILE A 82 1.82 -11.26 0.91
C ILE A 82 0.97 -10.08 0.42
N SER A 83 -0.32 -10.31 0.22
CA SER A 83 -1.28 -9.29 -0.16
C SER A 83 -2.31 -9.09 0.96
N TYR A 84 -2.47 -7.86 1.43
CA TYR A 84 -3.60 -7.48 2.29
C TYR A 84 -4.59 -6.63 1.51
N ILE A 85 -5.85 -7.05 1.51
CA ILE A 85 -6.93 -6.39 0.79
C ILE A 85 -7.96 -5.92 1.82
N ALA A 86 -8.22 -4.62 1.86
CA ALA A 86 -9.12 -3.94 2.78
C ALA A 86 -8.69 -3.99 4.26
N ILE A 87 -8.86 -5.13 4.92
CA ILE A 87 -8.57 -5.35 6.34
C ILE A 87 -7.84 -6.68 6.53
N PRO A 88 -6.93 -6.83 7.52
CA PRO A 88 -6.29 -8.12 7.79
C PRO A 88 -7.32 -9.21 8.09
N SER A 89 -7.11 -10.40 7.54
CA SER A 89 -8.06 -11.52 7.66
C SER A 89 -8.23 -12.04 9.08
N TRP A 90 -7.30 -11.74 9.99
CA TRP A 90 -7.39 -12.12 11.40
C TRP A 90 -8.32 -11.20 12.21
N ILE A 91 -8.72 -10.04 11.68
CA ILE A 91 -9.78 -9.18 12.26
C ILE A 91 -11.11 -9.56 11.59
N ALA A 92 -11.52 -10.81 11.78
CA ALA A 92 -12.73 -11.35 11.16
C ALA A 92 -14.00 -11.00 11.94
N THR A 93 -13.88 -10.89 13.27
CA THR A 93 -15.01 -10.68 14.18
C THR A 93 -14.90 -9.38 14.96
N ASP A 94 -16.01 -8.96 15.56
CA ASP A 94 -16.02 -7.78 16.45
C ASP A 94 -15.20 -8.08 17.72
N ASP A 95 -15.11 -9.34 18.15
CA ASP A 95 -14.26 -9.77 19.27
C ASP A 95 -12.77 -9.67 18.97
N ASP A 96 -12.34 -10.00 17.75
CA ASP A 96 -10.95 -9.83 17.33
C ASP A 96 -10.55 -8.35 17.33
N LEU A 97 -11.47 -7.47 16.89
CA LEU A 97 -11.28 -6.03 16.95
C LEU A 97 -11.23 -5.52 18.40
N ASN A 98 -12.13 -5.98 19.26
CA ASN A 98 -12.18 -5.57 20.67
C ASN A 98 -10.87 -5.88 21.39
N LYS A 99 -10.25 -7.05 21.14
CA LYS A 99 -8.93 -7.42 21.69
C LYS A 99 -7.82 -6.43 21.31
N VAL A 100 -7.88 -5.81 20.13
CA VAL A 100 -6.89 -4.80 19.71
C VAL A 100 -7.01 -3.53 20.57
N TYR A 101 -8.23 -3.16 20.94
CA TYR A 101 -8.57 -1.91 21.62
C TYR A 101 -8.89 -2.07 23.12
N ASP A 102 -8.64 -3.25 23.72
CA ASP A 102 -8.98 -3.57 25.12
C ASP A 102 -8.37 -2.58 26.13
N ASP A 103 -7.14 -2.12 25.85
CA ASP A 103 -6.41 -1.13 26.65
C ASP A 103 -6.96 0.32 26.56
N MET A 104 -8.01 0.58 25.75
CA MET A 104 -8.59 1.92 25.53
C MET A 104 -9.88 2.20 26.31
N ASN A 105 -10.25 1.34 27.25
CA ASN A 105 -11.49 1.42 28.03
C ASN A 105 -11.64 2.68 28.94
N LYS A 106 -10.61 3.51 29.07
CA LYS A 106 -10.60 4.72 29.92
C LYS A 106 -11.16 5.97 29.23
N MET A 107 -11.42 5.92 27.93
CA MET A 107 -11.87 7.09 27.18
C MET A 107 -13.31 7.49 27.55
N GLN A 108 -13.57 8.80 27.68
CA GLN A 108 -14.87 9.34 28.11
C GLN A 108 -15.38 10.43 27.17
N ASN A 109 -16.70 10.50 26.99
CA ASN A 109 -17.31 11.58 26.22
C ASN A 109 -17.08 12.94 26.91
N GLY A 110 -16.77 13.99 26.15
CA GLY A 110 -16.47 15.33 26.67
C GLY A 110 -15.01 15.57 27.09
N ASN A 111 -14.22 14.52 27.36
CA ASN A 111 -12.84 14.66 27.86
C ASN A 111 -11.79 14.53 26.74
N TYR A 112 -11.77 15.47 25.81
CA TYR A 112 -10.91 15.39 24.62
C TYR A 112 -9.41 15.24 24.95
N LEU A 113 -8.87 16.05 25.87
CA LEU A 113 -7.44 16.01 26.21
C LEU A 113 -7.02 14.67 26.83
N GLU A 114 -7.79 14.16 27.79
CA GLU A 114 -7.51 12.88 28.44
C GLU A 114 -7.63 11.69 27.46
N ASN A 115 -8.59 11.77 26.55
CA ASN A 115 -8.75 10.81 25.46
C ASN A 115 -7.53 10.79 24.53
N GLN A 116 -6.97 11.97 24.20
CA GLN A 116 -5.75 12.06 23.40
C GLN A 116 -4.54 11.50 24.13
N ILE A 117 -4.40 11.75 25.44
CA ILE A 117 -3.33 11.17 26.25
C ILE A 117 -3.44 9.64 26.26
N THR A 118 -4.64 9.11 26.52
CA THR A 118 -4.92 7.67 26.51
C THR A 118 -4.59 7.04 25.16
N ALA A 119 -4.96 7.69 24.06
CA ALA A 119 -4.68 7.21 22.71
C ALA A 119 -3.17 7.21 22.39
N ASN A 120 -2.43 8.23 22.80
CA ASN A 120 -0.98 8.30 22.63
C ASN A 120 -0.25 7.25 23.46
N GLU A 121 -0.68 7.01 24.70
CA GLU A 121 -0.16 5.92 25.54
C GLU A 121 -0.40 4.56 24.88
N TRP A 122 -1.60 4.35 24.33
CA TRP A 122 -1.93 3.12 23.62
C TRP A 122 -1.06 2.93 22.38
N LEU A 123 -0.94 3.94 21.50
CA LEU A 123 -0.07 3.89 20.32
C LEU A 123 1.39 3.57 20.69
N SER A 124 1.90 4.21 21.75
CA SER A 124 3.25 3.98 22.26
C SER A 124 3.43 2.52 22.71
N LYS A 125 2.45 1.95 23.43
CA LYS A 125 2.47 0.53 23.82
C LYS A 125 2.44 -0.40 22.61
N GLN A 126 1.62 -0.12 21.60
CA GLN A 126 1.58 -0.93 20.38
C GLN A 126 2.90 -0.86 19.60
N ALA A 127 3.53 0.31 19.51
CA ALA A 127 4.84 0.48 18.91
C ALA A 127 5.92 -0.31 19.66
N LEU A 128 5.89 -0.31 21.00
CA LEU A 128 6.83 -1.08 21.82
C LEU A 128 6.61 -2.60 21.71
N LYS A 129 5.37 -3.07 21.56
CA LYS A 129 5.06 -4.50 21.31
C LYS A 129 5.74 -5.02 20.04
N ARG A 130 5.92 -4.16 19.02
CA ARG A 130 6.66 -4.50 17.78
C ARG A 130 8.08 -4.95 18.03
N ILE A 131 8.78 -4.39 19.03
CA ILE A 131 10.19 -4.71 19.31
C ILE A 131 10.38 -6.20 19.63
N ARG A 132 9.37 -6.84 20.22
CA ARG A 132 9.43 -8.24 20.69
C ARG A 132 8.63 -9.21 19.83
N SER A 133 8.02 -8.76 18.75
CA SER A 133 7.14 -9.59 17.92
C SER A 133 7.54 -9.55 16.45
N GLN A 134 7.52 -10.71 15.81
CA GLN A 134 7.59 -10.82 14.35
C GLN A 134 6.20 -10.75 13.70
N ASN A 135 5.13 -10.66 14.51
CA ASN A 135 3.78 -10.50 13.99
C ASN A 135 3.60 -9.11 13.41
N GLU A 136 2.57 -8.97 12.56
CA GLU A 136 2.20 -7.70 11.97
C GLU A 136 1.98 -6.62 13.04
N SER A 137 2.60 -5.45 12.85
CA SER A 137 2.45 -4.34 13.77
C SER A 137 1.08 -3.68 13.59
N ILE A 138 0.35 -3.52 14.69
CA ILE A 138 -0.89 -2.72 14.72
C ILE A 138 -0.63 -1.29 14.25
N VAL A 139 0.52 -0.70 14.60
CA VAL A 139 0.89 0.66 14.18
C VAL A 139 1.06 0.72 12.66
N ASP A 140 1.66 -0.29 12.04
CA ASP A 140 1.81 -0.35 10.58
C ASP A 140 0.46 -0.53 9.88
N LEU A 141 -0.49 -1.24 10.50
CA LEU A 141 -1.85 -1.40 9.99
C LEU A 141 -2.68 -0.12 10.05
N LEU A 142 -2.47 0.68 11.10
CA LEU A 142 -3.09 2.00 11.25
C LEU A 142 -2.45 3.07 10.36
N ARG A 143 -1.32 2.78 9.72
CA ARG A 143 -0.69 3.71 8.78
C ARG A 143 -1.60 3.88 7.57
N GLY A 144 -2.13 5.09 7.45
CA GLY A 144 -3.12 5.42 6.44
C GLY A 144 -4.48 4.86 6.81
N GLY A 145 -5.46 5.74 7.00
CA GLY A 145 -6.79 5.34 7.42
C GLY A 145 -7.59 4.62 6.32
N PRO A 146 -8.74 3.99 6.65
CA PRO A 146 -9.61 3.36 5.65
C PRO A 146 -10.13 4.29 4.56
N SER A 147 -10.24 5.60 4.82
CA SER A 147 -10.68 6.60 3.84
C SER A 147 -9.58 7.00 2.86
N GLU A 148 -8.32 6.62 3.14
CA GLU A 148 -7.22 6.89 2.24
C GLU A 148 -7.36 6.06 0.96
N VAL A 149 -7.43 6.77 -0.16
CA VAL A 149 -7.50 6.16 -1.50
C VAL A 149 -6.08 5.82 -1.93
N ASN A 150 -5.56 4.71 -1.43
CA ASN A 150 -4.16 4.34 -1.66
C ASN A 150 -3.93 2.83 -1.67
N ALA A 151 -2.79 2.44 -2.22
CA ALA A 151 -2.17 1.14 -2.03
C ALA A 151 -0.68 1.36 -1.77
N PHE A 152 -0.01 0.47 -1.05
CA PHE A 152 1.42 0.61 -0.83
C PHE A 152 2.13 -0.72 -0.60
N TYR A 153 3.38 -0.76 -1.05
CA TYR A 153 4.32 -1.84 -0.78
C TYR A 153 5.23 -1.54 0.43
N ALA A 154 5.37 -2.53 1.31
CA ALA A 154 6.22 -2.49 2.49
C ALA A 154 7.44 -3.40 2.28
N LEU A 155 8.61 -2.77 2.07
CA LEU A 155 9.84 -3.44 1.63
C LEU A 155 10.38 -4.46 2.62
N MET A 156 10.31 -4.14 3.92
CA MET A 156 10.88 -4.94 5.00
C MET A 156 10.04 -6.17 5.34
N GLU A 157 8.78 -6.19 4.91
CA GLU A 157 7.85 -7.28 5.18
C GLU A 157 7.53 -8.08 3.90
N ASN A 158 7.92 -7.60 2.72
CA ASN A 158 7.54 -8.17 1.42
C ASN A 158 6.00 -8.27 1.27
N ILE A 159 5.31 -7.19 1.65
CA ILE A 159 3.83 -7.12 1.68
C ILE A 159 3.36 -5.91 0.89
N PHE A 160 2.31 -6.07 0.07
CA PHE A 160 1.54 -4.93 -0.41
C PHE A 160 0.15 -4.88 0.22
N ARG A 161 -0.33 -3.66 0.46
CA ARG A 161 -1.59 -3.38 1.14
C ARG A 161 -2.48 -2.54 0.23
N VAL A 162 -3.68 -3.03 -0.03
CA VAL A 162 -4.73 -2.36 -0.79
C VAL A 162 -5.75 -1.83 0.21
N LYS A 163 -5.85 -0.50 0.35
CA LYS A 163 -6.77 0.11 1.33
C LYS A 163 -8.20 0.05 0.84
N ILE A 164 -9.14 0.20 1.78
CA ILE A 164 -10.57 0.22 1.48
C ILE A 164 -10.92 1.38 0.55
N GLY A 165 -10.32 2.55 0.75
CA GLY A 165 -10.59 3.75 -0.04
C GLY A 165 -10.38 3.56 -1.55
N VAL A 166 -9.41 2.74 -1.98
CA VAL A 166 -9.17 2.47 -3.41
C VAL A 166 -10.15 1.48 -4.02
N LEU A 167 -10.91 0.73 -3.22
CA LEU A 167 -11.94 -0.21 -3.68
C LEU A 167 -13.27 0.49 -4.00
N ASN A 168 -13.18 1.75 -4.44
CA ASN A 168 -14.30 2.62 -4.79
C ASN A 168 -14.02 3.35 -6.10
N GLN A 169 -15.03 4.04 -6.63
CA GLN A 169 -14.87 4.89 -7.81
C GLN A 169 -13.84 6.01 -7.56
N PRO A 170 -13.03 6.39 -8.56
CA PRO A 170 -13.06 5.93 -9.96
C PRO A 170 -12.26 4.65 -10.24
N PHE A 171 -11.65 4.04 -9.23
CA PHE A 171 -10.73 2.91 -9.40
C PHE A 171 -11.44 1.56 -9.55
N TYR A 172 -12.56 1.38 -8.83
CA TYR A 172 -13.33 0.15 -8.81
C TYR A 172 -14.84 0.42 -8.87
N TYR A 173 -15.55 -0.41 -9.63
CA TYR A 173 -16.99 -0.34 -9.82
C TYR A 173 -17.60 -1.74 -9.61
N HIS A 174 -18.49 -1.91 -8.62
CA HIS A 174 -19.04 -3.23 -8.23
C HIS A 174 -19.67 -4.06 -9.36
N ASN A 175 -20.17 -3.44 -10.43
CA ASN A 175 -20.84 -4.11 -11.56
C ASN A 175 -20.23 -3.76 -12.92
N ALA A 176 -18.99 -3.26 -12.95
CA ALA A 176 -18.34 -2.98 -14.22
C ALA A 176 -17.85 -4.26 -14.88
N PRO A 177 -17.69 -4.26 -16.23
CA PRO A 177 -17.02 -5.35 -16.92
C PRO A 177 -15.63 -5.61 -16.34
N PHE A 178 -15.22 -6.89 -16.31
CA PHE A 178 -13.91 -7.31 -15.84
C PHE A 178 -12.78 -6.44 -16.39
N ALA A 179 -12.80 -6.12 -17.69
CA ALA A 179 -11.75 -5.31 -18.33
C ALA A 179 -11.59 -3.91 -17.72
N VAL A 180 -12.66 -3.29 -17.23
CA VAL A 180 -12.62 -1.96 -16.60
C VAL A 180 -11.96 -2.04 -15.22
N ASN A 181 -12.46 -2.93 -14.37
CA ASN A 181 -11.90 -3.11 -13.03
C ASN A 181 -10.48 -3.68 -13.09
N PHE A 182 -10.20 -4.64 -13.98
CA PHE A 182 -8.87 -5.20 -14.15
C PHE A 182 -7.89 -4.19 -14.76
N GLY A 183 -8.31 -3.34 -15.70
CA GLY A 183 -7.46 -2.29 -16.24
C GLY A 183 -7.00 -1.30 -15.16
N SER A 184 -7.92 -0.86 -14.30
CA SER A 184 -7.63 0.08 -13.22
C SER A 184 -6.95 -0.58 -12.02
N MET A 185 -7.62 -1.56 -11.39
CA MET A 185 -7.08 -2.23 -10.21
C MET A 185 -5.91 -3.13 -10.54
N GLY A 186 -5.89 -3.79 -11.70
CA GLY A 186 -4.71 -4.56 -12.14
C GLY A 186 -3.49 -3.67 -12.35
N TYR A 187 -3.66 -2.43 -12.82
CA TYR A 187 -2.57 -1.43 -12.85
C TYR A 187 -2.08 -1.11 -11.43
N VAL A 188 -2.99 -0.77 -10.49
CA VAL A 188 -2.62 -0.45 -9.10
C VAL A 188 -1.89 -1.64 -8.44
N LEU A 189 -2.44 -2.85 -8.58
CA LEU A 189 -1.84 -4.06 -8.03
C LEU A 189 -0.49 -4.37 -8.68
N GLY A 190 -0.37 -4.22 -10.00
CA GLY A 190 0.88 -4.38 -10.73
C GLY A 190 1.95 -3.39 -10.29
N HIS A 191 1.57 -2.12 -10.11
CA HIS A 191 2.43 -1.06 -9.59
C HIS A 191 3.00 -1.45 -8.22
N GLU A 192 2.14 -1.83 -7.27
CA GLU A 192 2.59 -2.23 -5.93
C GLU A 192 3.45 -3.49 -5.93
N ILE A 193 3.12 -4.50 -6.73
CA ILE A 193 3.93 -5.71 -6.84
C ILE A 193 5.32 -5.37 -7.42
N LEU A 194 5.40 -4.45 -8.38
CA LEU A 194 6.66 -4.02 -8.98
C LEU A 194 7.52 -3.18 -8.03
N HIS A 195 6.97 -2.53 -7.01
CA HIS A 195 7.79 -1.94 -5.94
C HIS A 195 8.65 -2.95 -5.18
N GLY A 196 8.29 -4.24 -5.22
CA GLY A 196 9.19 -5.31 -4.75
C GLY A 196 10.45 -5.48 -5.60
N PHE A 197 10.49 -4.95 -6.81
CA PHE A 197 11.59 -5.10 -7.77
C PHE A 197 12.15 -3.78 -8.29
N ASP A 198 11.61 -2.63 -7.86
CA ASP A 198 12.15 -1.31 -8.19
C ASP A 198 13.55 -1.11 -7.58
N ASN A 199 14.19 0.03 -7.83
CA ASN A 199 15.55 0.30 -7.35
C ASN A 199 15.71 0.22 -5.81
N ARG A 200 14.64 0.41 -5.03
CA ARG A 200 14.65 0.20 -3.57
C ARG A 200 14.32 -1.26 -3.24
N GLY A 201 13.22 -1.80 -3.77
CA GLY A 201 12.77 -3.17 -3.56
C GLY A 201 13.79 -4.21 -3.99
N ALA A 202 14.51 -3.98 -5.06
CA ALA A 202 15.60 -4.83 -5.53
C ALA A 202 16.69 -5.04 -4.47
N GLN A 203 16.85 -4.14 -3.49
CA GLN A 203 17.85 -4.28 -2.44
C GLN A 203 17.39 -5.18 -1.27
N TYR A 204 16.13 -5.62 -1.27
CA TYR A 204 15.54 -6.46 -0.22
C TYR A 204 15.24 -7.85 -0.77
N ASP A 205 15.54 -8.90 0.00
CA ASP A 205 15.23 -10.27 -0.40
C ASP A 205 13.76 -10.66 -0.14
N TYR A 206 13.43 -11.94 -0.29
CA TYR A 206 12.06 -12.47 -0.16
C TYR A 206 11.51 -12.46 1.28
N VAL A 207 12.36 -12.26 2.28
CA VAL A 207 11.96 -12.08 3.69
C VAL A 207 12.05 -10.61 4.12
N GLY A 208 12.41 -9.71 3.21
CA GLY A 208 12.52 -8.28 3.50
C GLY A 208 13.82 -7.88 4.21
N HIS A 209 14.88 -8.69 4.12
CA HIS A 209 16.20 -8.26 4.56
C HIS A 209 16.93 -7.50 3.46
N LYS A 210 17.54 -6.36 3.81
CA LYS A 210 18.41 -5.62 2.89
C LYS A 210 19.66 -6.44 2.60
N LYS A 211 19.73 -7.05 1.42
CA LYS A 211 20.79 -7.97 1.03
C LYS A 211 20.96 -7.96 -0.49
N MET A 212 22.20 -7.97 -0.95
CA MET A 212 22.49 -8.14 -2.37
C MET A 212 22.25 -9.60 -2.78
N TRP A 213 21.10 -9.85 -3.42
CA TRP A 213 20.69 -11.20 -3.84
C TRP A 213 20.82 -11.44 -5.35
N TRP A 214 21.14 -10.41 -6.12
CA TRP A 214 21.47 -10.47 -7.54
C TRP A 214 22.87 -11.03 -7.76
N SER A 215 23.15 -11.58 -8.94
CA SER A 215 24.52 -11.70 -9.44
C SER A 215 25.07 -10.32 -9.82
N ASN A 216 26.40 -10.20 -9.94
CA ASN A 216 27.02 -8.95 -10.34
C ASN A 216 26.64 -8.58 -11.78
N GLU A 217 26.64 -9.58 -12.67
CA GLU A 217 26.34 -9.43 -14.09
C GLU A 217 24.90 -8.95 -14.30
N THR A 218 23.92 -9.59 -13.65
CA THR A 218 22.51 -9.18 -13.75
C THR A 218 22.30 -7.81 -13.10
N TRP A 219 23.01 -7.48 -12.02
CA TRP A 219 22.88 -6.18 -11.37
C TRP A 219 23.36 -5.03 -12.26
N GLU A 220 24.49 -5.21 -12.95
CA GLU A 220 24.97 -4.21 -13.91
C GLU A 220 23.97 -3.95 -15.03
N VAL A 221 23.35 -5.02 -15.56
CA VAL A 221 22.32 -4.89 -16.60
C VAL A 221 21.05 -4.24 -16.03
N TYR A 222 20.65 -4.59 -14.81
CA TYR A 222 19.54 -3.95 -14.11
C TYR A 222 19.76 -2.44 -13.96
N GLN A 223 20.93 -2.01 -13.50
CA GLN A 223 21.27 -0.59 -13.36
C GLN A 223 21.23 0.16 -14.69
N LYS A 224 21.73 -0.43 -15.77
CA LYS A 224 21.61 0.14 -17.12
C LYS A 224 20.16 0.31 -17.55
N LYS A 225 19.29 -0.65 -17.25
CA LYS A 225 17.85 -0.55 -17.53
C LYS A 225 17.19 0.53 -16.68
N VAL A 226 17.51 0.64 -15.40
CA VAL A 226 17.02 1.74 -14.54
C VAL A 226 17.44 3.09 -15.11
N GLN A 227 18.69 3.23 -15.54
CA GLN A 227 19.21 4.47 -16.12
C GLN A 227 18.43 4.92 -17.36
N CYS A 228 18.05 4.00 -18.24
CA CYS A 228 17.21 4.31 -19.41
C CYS A 228 15.90 5.03 -19.04
N PHE A 229 15.25 4.61 -17.95
CA PHE A 229 14.04 5.29 -17.48
C PHE A 229 14.35 6.62 -16.79
N VAL A 230 15.45 6.71 -16.04
CA VAL A 230 15.90 7.98 -15.46
C VAL A 230 16.11 9.01 -16.57
N ASP A 231 16.78 8.62 -17.66
CA ASP A 231 17.04 9.48 -18.81
C ASP A 231 15.73 9.89 -19.49
N GLN A 232 14.84 8.93 -19.79
CA GLN A 232 13.53 9.18 -20.39
C GLN A 232 12.72 10.23 -19.62
N TYR A 233 12.59 10.08 -18.30
CA TYR A 233 11.77 10.98 -17.50
C TYR A 233 12.47 12.31 -17.20
N ASN A 234 13.80 12.32 -17.16
CA ASN A 234 14.54 13.58 -17.06
C ASN A 234 14.39 14.44 -18.31
N GLU A 235 14.03 13.89 -19.47
CA GLU A 235 13.74 14.70 -20.66
C GLU A 235 12.35 15.35 -20.64
N PHE A 236 11.46 14.92 -19.73
CA PHE A 236 10.10 15.42 -19.68
C PHE A 236 10.01 16.82 -19.07
N ILE A 237 9.29 17.71 -19.76
CA ILE A 237 8.95 19.05 -19.27
C ILE A 237 7.43 19.09 -19.09
N GLU A 238 7.00 19.43 -17.88
CA GLU A 238 5.58 19.55 -17.58
C GLU A 238 5.01 20.78 -18.31
N PRO A 239 3.99 20.60 -19.17
CA PRO A 239 3.56 21.65 -20.09
C PRO A 239 2.93 22.87 -19.43
N VAL A 240 2.36 22.75 -18.22
CA VAL A 240 1.66 23.85 -17.54
C VAL A 240 2.63 24.75 -16.77
N THR A 241 3.57 24.17 -16.05
CA THR A 241 4.53 24.84 -15.17
C THR A 241 5.87 25.10 -15.84
N GLY A 242 6.17 24.41 -16.96
CA GLY A 242 7.47 24.44 -17.62
C GLY A 242 8.58 23.76 -16.80
N GLN A 243 8.24 23.09 -15.70
CA GLN A 243 9.23 22.43 -14.86
C GLN A 243 9.71 21.13 -15.48
N LYS A 244 11.01 20.91 -15.39
CA LYS A 244 11.64 19.66 -15.80
C LYS A 244 11.36 18.59 -14.75
N ALA A 245 10.79 17.47 -15.16
CA ALA A 245 10.63 16.32 -14.27
C ALA A 245 12.01 15.82 -13.84
N ARG A 246 12.12 15.41 -12.58
CA ARG A 246 13.32 14.77 -12.05
C ARG A 246 12.97 13.35 -11.65
N ALA A 247 13.39 12.40 -12.46
CA ALA A 247 13.32 11.00 -12.06
C ALA A 247 14.40 10.75 -11.01
N LEU A 248 13.97 10.62 -9.76
CA LEU A 248 14.85 10.19 -8.68
C LEU A 248 14.98 8.66 -8.69
N HIS A 249 13.93 7.94 -9.08
CA HIS A 249 13.82 6.49 -8.98
C HIS A 249 12.86 5.89 -10.04
N TRP A 250 12.94 4.58 -10.26
CA TRP A 250 11.91 3.85 -11.03
C TRP A 250 10.56 4.03 -10.30
N PHE A 251 9.56 4.58 -10.99
CA PHE A 251 8.23 4.95 -10.45
C PHE A 251 8.15 6.13 -9.45
N TYR A 252 9.24 6.84 -9.14
CA TYR A 252 9.20 8.06 -8.33
C TYR A 252 9.69 9.25 -9.15
N ILE A 253 8.73 9.95 -9.75
CA ILE A 253 8.95 11.21 -10.47
C ILE A 253 8.65 12.33 -9.48
N ASP A 254 9.66 13.14 -9.18
CA ASP A 254 9.49 14.34 -8.37
C ASP A 254 9.58 15.56 -9.29
N PHE A 255 8.67 16.51 -9.12
CA PHE A 255 8.77 17.81 -9.79
C PHE A 255 9.50 18.72 -8.80
N ASN A 256 10.69 19.20 -9.17
CA ASN A 256 11.51 20.07 -8.33
C ASN A 256 10.74 21.37 -8.00
N PHE A 257 9.96 21.35 -6.92
CA PHE A 257 9.50 22.57 -6.25
C PHE A 257 10.72 23.11 -5.50
N GLY A 258 11.47 24.00 -6.15
CA GLY A 258 12.58 24.70 -5.50
C GLY A 258 12.11 25.26 -4.15
N HIS A 259 12.84 24.92 -3.09
CA HIS A 259 12.77 25.65 -1.82
C HIS A 259 13.35 27.05 -2.00
#